data_AF-A0A0A0JJU8-F1
#
_entry.id   AF-A0A0A0JJU8-F1
#
_cell.length_a   1.000
_cell.length_b   1.000
_cell.length_c   1.000
_cell.angle_alpha   90.00
_cell.angle_beta   90.00
_cell.angle_gamma   90.00
#
_symmetry.space_group_name_H-M   'P 1'
#
loop_
_entity.id
_entity.type
_entity.pdbx_description
1 polymer ?
#
loop_
_entity_poly.entity_id
_entity_poly.type
_entity_poly.pdbx_seq_one_letter_code
_entity_poly.pdbx_strand_id
1 'polypeptide(L)'
;MNPILRVLGLGLLESIASRLSPLAATVVQFTLIIGGSLLPIIPLLTGAIHLADLLAYTVLGMALSIAGTLIRLRTMKKRSKATTFLMLHYSIMIGILCLVCGVWAVILLVHAGPSGGWIGLLPMAIALVLAHGWSLADGWFTRGGRYVVTEGQVVLPGYLRFAPLLFATVLGASAYLGDGSEWQLVAIAVGLVLAQTVIDLGMALWAVKLHSRVAA
;
A
#
# COMPACT_ATOMS: atom_id res chain seq x y z
N MET A 1 -5.71 -22.04 9.27
CA MET A 1 -4.97 -21.05 8.47
C MET A 1 -3.81 -21.73 7.76
N ASN A 2 -3.52 -21.36 6.50
CA ASN A 2 -2.45 -21.96 5.69
C ASN A 2 -1.07 -21.67 6.36
N PRO A 3 -0.13 -22.64 6.47
CA PRO A 3 1.18 -22.44 7.10
C PRO A 3 1.92 -21.17 6.67
N ILE A 4 1.86 -20.81 5.39
CA ILE A 4 2.49 -19.62 4.82
C ILE A 4 1.97 -18.33 5.49
N LEU A 5 0.66 -18.25 5.75
CA LEU A 5 0.06 -17.09 6.39
C LEU A 5 0.43 -16.99 7.88
N ARG A 6 0.70 -18.11 8.55
CA ARG A 6 1.25 -18.11 9.92
C ARG A 6 2.70 -17.62 9.96
N VAL A 7 3.53 -18.06 9.04
CA VAL A 7 4.95 -17.64 8.96
C VAL A 7 5.06 -16.13 8.68
N LEU A 8 4.13 -15.57 7.91
CA LEU A 8 4.04 -14.12 7.65
C LEU A 8 3.56 -13.29 8.86
N GLY A 9 3.44 -13.88 10.06
CA GLY A 9 3.03 -13.18 11.28
C GLY A 9 1.54 -12.84 11.37
N LEU A 10 0.73 -13.18 10.36
CA LEU A 10 -0.70 -12.86 10.36
C LEU A 10 -1.47 -13.55 11.50
N GLY A 11 -0.97 -14.67 12.03
CA GLY A 11 -1.61 -15.35 13.17
C GLY A 11 -1.50 -14.58 14.48
N LEU A 12 -0.40 -13.85 14.69
CA LEU A 12 -0.28 -12.97 15.85
C LEU A 12 -1.24 -11.78 15.68
N LEU A 13 -1.26 -11.16 14.51
CA LEU A 13 -2.16 -10.05 14.21
C LEU A 13 -3.63 -10.46 14.32
N GLU A 14 -4.01 -11.65 13.84
CA GLU A 14 -5.37 -12.19 13.96
C GLU A 14 -5.74 -12.45 15.43
N SER A 15 -4.80 -12.96 16.23
CA SER A 15 -5.01 -13.14 17.67
C SER A 15 -5.15 -11.81 18.42
N ILE A 16 -4.49 -10.74 17.98
CA ILE A 16 -4.65 -9.41 18.58
C ILE A 16 -5.97 -8.79 18.11
N ALA A 17 -6.25 -8.83 16.81
CA ALA A 17 -7.46 -8.27 16.21
C ALA A 17 -8.75 -8.88 16.79
N SER A 18 -8.78 -10.19 17.00
CA SER A 18 -9.93 -10.88 17.60
C SER A 18 -10.24 -10.47 19.05
N ARG A 19 -9.29 -9.83 19.74
CA ARG A 19 -9.47 -9.31 21.10
C ARG A 19 -9.94 -7.85 21.12
N LEU A 20 -9.91 -7.16 19.98
CA LEU A 20 -10.30 -5.76 19.91
C LEU A 20 -11.77 -5.60 19.50
N SER A 21 -12.42 -4.60 20.09
CA SER A 21 -13.73 -4.16 19.63
C SER A 21 -13.67 -3.66 18.17
N PRO A 22 -14.78 -3.71 17.40
CA PRO A 22 -14.82 -3.20 16.04
C PRO A 22 -14.33 -1.75 15.91
N LEU A 23 -14.69 -0.91 16.88
CA LEU A 23 -14.27 0.48 16.90
C LEU A 23 -12.77 0.60 17.13
N ALA A 24 -12.20 -0.11 18.11
CA ALA A 24 -10.77 -0.06 18.40
C ALA A 24 -9.94 -0.57 17.20
N ALA A 25 -10.36 -1.66 16.56
CA ALA A 25 -9.68 -2.19 15.38
C ALA A 25 -9.73 -1.24 14.18
N THR A 26 -10.85 -0.52 14.01
CA THR A 26 -10.99 0.53 13.00
C THR A 26 -10.04 1.69 13.31
N VAL A 27 -10.00 2.17 14.55
CA VAL A 27 -9.07 3.24 14.97
C VAL A 27 -7.62 2.82 14.69
N VAL A 28 -7.22 1.61 15.08
CA VAL A 28 -5.87 1.09 14.80
C VAL A 28 -5.58 1.08 13.29
N GLN A 29 -6.51 0.61 12.46
CA GLN A 29 -6.35 0.62 11.00
C GLN A 29 -6.15 2.04 10.46
N PHE A 30 -6.95 3.01 10.89
CA PHE A 30 -6.83 4.39 10.45
C PHE A 30 -5.52 5.03 10.93
N THR A 31 -5.13 4.79 12.18
CA THR A 31 -3.85 5.28 12.71
C THR A 31 -2.67 4.70 11.92
N LEU A 32 -2.70 3.41 11.58
CA LEU A 32 -1.64 2.78 10.78
C LEU A 32 -1.60 3.31 9.35
N ILE A 33 -2.76 3.59 8.73
CA ILE A 33 -2.84 4.21 7.40
C ILE A 33 -2.30 5.64 7.43
N ILE A 34 -2.83 6.48 8.33
CA ILE A 34 -2.42 7.89 8.44
C ILE A 34 -0.94 7.97 8.77
N GLY A 35 -0.47 7.16 9.71
CA GLY A 35 0.94 7.03 10.04
C GLY A 35 1.75 6.60 8.82
N GLY A 36 1.44 5.43 8.24
CA GLY A 36 2.21 4.86 7.13
C GLY A 36 2.25 5.74 5.87
N SER A 37 1.18 6.49 5.59
CA SER A 37 1.07 7.32 4.39
C SER A 37 1.55 8.76 4.60
N LEU A 38 1.41 9.37 5.78
CA LEU A 38 1.82 10.78 6.03
C LEU A 38 3.16 10.94 6.76
N LEU A 39 3.64 9.92 7.48
CA LEU A 39 4.97 9.97 8.11
C LEU A 39 6.09 10.41 7.15
N PRO A 40 6.08 10.07 5.83
CA PRO A 40 7.15 10.47 4.92
C PRO A 40 7.26 11.97 4.68
N ILE A 41 6.21 12.76 4.98
CA ILE A 41 6.23 14.21 4.75
C ILE A 41 7.30 14.90 5.61
N ILE A 42 7.44 14.50 6.87
CA ILE A 42 8.39 15.15 7.80
C ILE A 42 9.84 14.98 7.34
N PRO A 43 10.36 13.75 7.11
CA PRO A 43 11.72 13.57 6.61
C PRO A 43 11.90 14.16 5.21
N LEU A 44 10.84 14.22 4.39
CA LEU A 44 10.91 14.89 3.08
C LEU A 44 11.11 16.40 3.20
N LEU A 45 10.32 17.06 4.06
CA LEU A 45 10.40 18.52 4.26
C LEU A 45 11.67 18.96 5.00
N THR A 46 12.30 18.05 5.74
CA THR A 46 13.57 18.30 6.43
C THR A 46 14.80 17.92 5.59
N GLY A 47 14.59 17.45 4.35
CA GLY A 47 15.66 17.01 3.44
C GLY A 47 16.33 15.70 3.85
N ALA A 48 15.79 15.00 4.85
CA ALA A 48 16.31 13.71 5.31
C ALA A 48 16.01 12.57 4.32
N ILE A 49 14.96 12.70 3.50
CA ILE A 49 14.69 11.80 2.37
C ILE A 49 14.36 12.62 1.12
N HIS A 50 14.65 12.05 -0.05
CA HIS A 50 14.36 12.69 -1.34
C HIS A 50 13.35 11.86 -2.14
N LEU A 51 12.94 12.40 -3.30
CA LEU A 51 11.96 11.74 -4.18
C LEU A 51 12.38 10.31 -4.54
N ALA A 52 13.65 10.07 -4.84
CA ALA A 52 14.15 8.74 -5.20
C ALA A 52 13.95 7.71 -4.06
N ASP A 53 14.26 8.11 -2.82
CA ASP A 53 14.03 7.28 -1.62
C ASP A 53 12.55 6.95 -1.45
N LEU A 54 11.69 7.96 -1.62
CA LEU A 54 10.23 7.83 -1.49
C LEU A 54 9.64 6.96 -2.60
N LEU A 55 10.14 7.03 -3.83
CA LEU A 55 9.71 6.17 -4.94
C LEU A 55 10.06 4.71 -4.65
N ALA A 56 11.28 4.42 -4.22
CA ALA A 56 11.70 3.06 -3.86
C ALA A 56 10.82 2.48 -2.74
N TYR A 57 10.53 3.31 -1.74
CA TYR A 57 9.63 2.96 -0.65
C TYR A 57 8.19 2.70 -1.12
N THR A 58 7.64 3.57 -1.96
CA THR A 58 6.27 3.45 -2.45
C THR A 58 6.10 2.23 -3.36
N VAL A 59 7.12 1.87 -4.13
CA VAL A 59 7.17 0.61 -4.89
C VAL A 59 7.08 -0.60 -3.95
N LEU A 60 7.80 -0.59 -2.82
CA LEU A 60 7.72 -1.68 -1.84
C LEU A 60 6.33 -1.78 -1.22
N GLY A 61 5.73 -0.64 -0.84
CA GLY A 61 4.34 -0.59 -0.37
C GLY A 61 3.35 -1.13 -1.41
N MET A 62 3.58 -0.79 -2.67
CA MET A 62 2.78 -1.30 -3.79
C MET A 62 2.95 -2.82 -3.97
N ALA A 63 4.16 -3.36 -3.82
CA ALA A 63 4.38 -4.81 -3.85
C ALA A 63 3.61 -5.54 -2.72
N LEU A 64 3.60 -4.97 -1.51
CA LEU A 64 2.80 -5.49 -0.38
C LEU A 64 1.30 -5.43 -0.67
N SER A 65 0.82 -4.32 -1.25
CA SER A 65 -0.56 -4.15 -1.72
C SER A 65 -0.94 -5.23 -2.76
N ILE A 66 -0.04 -5.53 -3.70
CA ILE A 66 -0.25 -6.58 -4.70
C ILE A 66 -0.33 -7.96 -4.03
N ALA A 67 0.63 -8.30 -3.18
CA ALA A 67 0.63 -9.56 -2.45
C ALA A 67 -0.66 -9.73 -1.62
N GLY A 68 -1.08 -8.69 -0.91
CA GLY A 68 -2.33 -8.67 -0.15
C GLY A 68 -3.56 -8.88 -1.03
N THR A 69 -3.62 -8.23 -2.19
CA THR A 69 -4.71 -8.41 -3.16
C THR A 69 -4.79 -9.86 -3.66
N LEU A 70 -3.65 -10.46 -4.01
CA LEU A 70 -3.59 -11.85 -4.47
C LEU A 70 -4.01 -12.83 -3.37
N ILE A 71 -3.60 -12.59 -2.12
CA ILE A 71 -4.05 -13.37 -0.96
C ILE A 71 -5.58 -13.26 -0.83
N ARG A 72 -6.14 -12.05 -0.93
CA ARG A 72 -7.59 -11.82 -0.85
C ARG A 72 -8.31 -12.61 -1.95
N LEU A 73 -7.97 -12.40 -3.22
CA LEU A 73 -8.60 -13.11 -4.35
C LEU A 73 -8.51 -14.63 -4.21
N ARG A 74 -7.36 -15.15 -3.77
CA ARG A 74 -7.16 -16.60 -3.57
C ARG A 74 -8.01 -17.17 -2.44
N THR A 75 -8.27 -16.37 -1.40
CA THR A 75 -8.98 -16.79 -0.17
C THR A 75 -10.44 -16.33 -0.10
N MET A 76 -10.93 -15.63 -1.12
CA MET A 76 -12.36 -15.32 -1.29
C MET A 76 -13.19 -16.60 -1.25
N LYS A 77 -14.35 -16.55 -0.57
CA LYS A 77 -15.23 -17.72 -0.49
C LYS A 77 -16.02 -17.96 -1.77
N LYS A 78 -16.51 -16.88 -2.40
CA LYS A 78 -17.19 -16.93 -3.70
C LYS A 78 -16.16 -16.64 -4.78
N ARG A 79 -15.65 -17.70 -5.44
CA ARG A 79 -14.70 -17.58 -6.55
C ARG A 79 -15.38 -17.92 -7.86
N SER A 80 -15.10 -17.12 -8.89
CA SER A 80 -15.62 -17.26 -10.24
C SER A 80 -14.46 -17.43 -11.24
N LYS A 81 -14.78 -17.69 -12.52
CA LYS A 81 -13.79 -17.61 -13.61
C LYS A 81 -13.15 -16.21 -13.67
N ALA A 82 -13.93 -15.16 -13.39
CA ALA A 82 -13.44 -13.79 -13.33
C ALA A 82 -12.40 -13.60 -12.21
N THR A 83 -12.56 -14.24 -11.04
CA THR A 83 -11.54 -14.18 -9.97
C THR A 83 -10.19 -14.72 -10.44
N THR A 84 -10.20 -15.82 -11.21
CA THR A 84 -8.97 -16.43 -11.74
C THR A 84 -8.32 -15.56 -12.80
N PHE A 85 -9.12 -15.03 -13.73
CA PHE A 85 -8.65 -14.04 -14.70
C PHE A 85 -8.06 -12.82 -14.01
N LEU A 86 -8.75 -12.25 -13.02
CA LEU A 86 -8.29 -11.06 -12.29
C LEU A 86 -7.00 -11.33 -11.51
N MET A 87 -6.83 -12.50 -10.88
CA MET A 87 -5.54 -12.84 -10.26
C MET A 87 -4.39 -12.82 -11.28
N LEU A 88 -4.59 -13.43 -12.46
CA LEU A 88 -3.57 -13.47 -13.50
C LEU A 88 -3.31 -12.07 -14.08
N HIS A 89 -4.37 -11.39 -14.51
CA HIS A 89 -4.31 -10.05 -15.07
C HIS A 89 -3.67 -9.07 -14.10
N TYR A 90 -4.05 -9.10 -12.82
CA TYR A 90 -3.50 -8.23 -11.81
C TYR A 90 -2.02 -8.54 -11.52
N SER A 91 -1.65 -9.82 -11.45
CA SER A 91 -0.24 -10.23 -11.28
C SER A 91 0.64 -9.80 -12.45
N ILE A 92 0.13 -9.92 -13.68
CA ILE A 92 0.87 -9.55 -14.89
C ILE A 92 0.89 -8.04 -15.04
N MET A 93 -0.27 -7.40 -15.19
CA MET A 93 -0.33 -5.97 -15.50
C MET A 93 0.22 -5.12 -14.37
N ILE A 94 -0.34 -5.24 -13.16
CA ILE A 94 0.08 -4.41 -12.04
C ILE A 94 1.43 -4.86 -11.51
N GLY A 95 1.73 -6.16 -11.51
CA GLY A 95 3.05 -6.66 -11.12
C GLY A 95 4.18 -6.21 -12.04
N ILE A 96 4.02 -6.34 -13.37
CA ILE A 96 5.05 -5.88 -14.33
C ILE A 96 5.18 -4.37 -14.28
N LEU A 97 4.07 -3.63 -14.25
CA LEU A 97 4.16 -2.17 -14.20
C LEU A 97 4.78 -1.67 -12.88
N CYS A 98 4.49 -2.33 -11.76
CA CYS A 98 5.17 -2.07 -10.48
C CYS A 98 6.66 -2.40 -10.56
N LEU A 99 7.04 -3.48 -11.26
CA LEU A 99 8.44 -3.82 -11.49
C LEU A 99 9.15 -2.74 -12.32
N VAL A 100 8.52 -2.24 -13.39
CA VAL A 100 9.06 -1.12 -14.18
C VAL A 100 9.26 0.11 -13.31
N CYS A 101 8.27 0.47 -12.49
CA CYS A 101 8.43 1.59 -11.55
C CYS A 101 9.56 1.33 -10.54
N GLY A 102 9.73 0.09 -10.09
CA GLY A 102 10.81 -0.32 -9.21
C GLY A 102 12.19 -0.20 -9.84
N VAL A 103 12.36 -0.64 -11.09
CA VAL A 103 13.61 -0.47 -11.84
C VAL A 103 13.96 1.00 -11.94
N TRP A 104 13.01 1.85 -12.30
CA TRP A 104 13.22 3.30 -12.34
C TRP A 104 13.55 3.88 -10.97
N ALA A 105 12.84 3.51 -9.92
CA ALA A 105 13.14 3.96 -8.57
C ALA A 105 14.58 3.62 -8.15
N VAL A 106 15.08 2.43 -8.50
CA VAL A 106 16.48 2.03 -8.26
C VAL A 106 17.44 2.86 -9.09
N ILE A 107 17.17 3.08 -10.38
CA ILE A 107 18.03 3.92 -11.25
C ILE A 107 18.14 5.34 -10.67
N LEU A 108 17.02 5.94 -10.29
CA LEU A 108 16.98 7.28 -9.73
C LEU A 108 17.68 7.36 -8.39
N LEU A 109 17.55 6.33 -7.56
CA LEU A 109 18.24 6.25 -6.28
C LEU A 109 19.77 6.13 -6.45
N VAL A 110 20.23 5.33 -7.41
CA VAL A 110 21.65 5.22 -7.74
C VAL A 110 22.19 6.53 -8.29
N HIS A 111 21.41 7.22 -9.13
CA HIS A 111 21.79 8.50 -9.73
C HIS A 111 21.86 9.63 -8.71
N ALA A 112 20.84 9.77 -7.85
CA ALA A 112 20.78 10.81 -6.82
C ALA A 112 21.72 10.53 -5.64
N GLY A 113 22.11 9.27 -5.45
CA GLY A 113 22.76 8.78 -4.24
C GLY A 113 21.74 8.59 -3.10
N PRO A 114 21.82 7.49 -2.32
CA PRO A 114 20.95 7.33 -1.16
C PRO A 114 21.26 8.44 -0.15
N SER A 115 20.23 9.18 0.26
CA SER A 115 20.36 10.37 1.11
C SER A 115 20.78 10.12 2.56
N GLY A 116 21.21 8.89 2.90
CA GLY A 116 21.50 8.45 4.27
C GLY A 116 20.24 8.23 5.13
N GLY A 117 19.06 8.64 4.65
CA GLY A 117 17.77 8.62 5.36
C GLY A 117 17.00 7.29 5.38
N TRP A 118 17.62 6.16 5.04
CA TRP A 118 16.96 4.84 5.03
C TRP A 118 16.40 4.45 6.41
N ILE A 119 17.09 4.86 7.48
CA ILE A 119 16.59 4.69 8.84
C ILE A 119 15.34 5.56 9.08
N GLY A 120 15.27 6.75 8.48
CA GLY A 120 14.09 7.59 8.49
C GLY A 120 12.88 6.94 7.79
N LEU A 121 13.12 6.03 6.84
CA LEU A 121 12.07 5.25 6.18
C LEU A 121 11.58 4.05 6.98
N LEU A 122 12.36 3.56 7.95
CA LEU A 122 12.07 2.33 8.67
C LEU A 122 10.75 2.39 9.48
N PRO A 123 10.46 3.43 10.28
CA PRO A 123 9.18 3.53 10.99
C PRO A 123 7.98 3.48 10.04
N MET A 124 8.16 4.02 8.84
CA MET A 124 7.13 4.11 7.82
C MET A 124 6.93 2.74 7.19
N ALA A 125 8.01 2.04 6.85
CA ALA A 125 7.97 0.69 6.29
C ALA A 125 7.26 -0.27 7.24
N ILE A 126 7.58 -0.16 8.54
CA ILE A 126 6.91 -0.91 9.60
C ILE A 126 5.42 -0.55 9.63
N ALA A 127 5.07 0.74 9.62
CA ALA A 127 3.67 1.18 9.62
C ALA A 127 2.89 0.66 8.40
N LEU A 128 3.46 0.65 7.19
CA LEU A 128 2.83 0.08 6.00
C LEU A 128 2.66 -1.43 6.09
N VAL A 129 3.71 -2.15 6.47
CA VAL A 129 3.65 -3.61 6.65
C VAL A 129 2.57 -3.97 7.66
N LEU A 130 2.51 -3.24 8.78
CA LEU A 130 1.48 -3.40 9.80
C LEU A 130 0.10 -3.00 9.28
N ALA A 131 -0.04 -1.91 8.52
CA ALA A 131 -1.32 -1.49 7.95
C ALA A 131 -1.90 -2.55 7.00
N HIS A 132 -1.06 -3.10 6.10
CA HIS A 132 -1.45 -4.16 5.18
C HIS A 132 -1.74 -5.47 5.90
N GLY A 133 -0.89 -5.86 6.86
CA GLY A 133 -1.05 -7.05 7.67
C GLY A 133 -2.31 -7.00 8.54
N TRP A 134 -2.54 -5.88 9.22
CA TRP A 134 -3.73 -5.62 10.04
C TRP A 134 -5.01 -5.69 9.19
N SER A 135 -5.01 -5.06 8.02
CA SER A 135 -6.15 -5.07 7.11
C SER A 135 -6.53 -6.49 6.64
N LEU A 136 -5.54 -7.37 6.48
CA LEU A 136 -5.78 -8.79 6.20
C LEU A 136 -6.26 -9.54 7.45
N ALA A 137 -5.57 -9.37 8.58
CA ALA A 137 -5.87 -10.11 9.81
C ALA A 137 -7.26 -9.76 10.37
N ASP A 138 -7.52 -8.48 10.61
CA ASP A 138 -8.79 -8.01 11.18
C ASP A 138 -9.90 -8.03 10.13
N GLY A 139 -9.80 -7.18 9.11
CA GLY A 139 -10.89 -6.95 8.16
C GLY A 139 -11.21 -8.16 7.28
N TRP A 140 -10.18 -8.89 6.81
CA TRP A 140 -10.40 -9.98 5.87
C TRP A 140 -10.70 -11.32 6.55
N PHE A 141 -9.87 -11.74 7.50
CA PHE A 141 -9.99 -13.06 8.14
C PHE A 141 -10.89 -13.05 9.38
N THR A 142 -10.68 -12.12 10.33
CA THR A 142 -11.40 -12.09 11.61
C THR A 142 -12.85 -11.64 11.42
N ARG A 143 -13.07 -10.53 10.72
CA ARG A 143 -14.41 -9.93 10.52
C ARG A 143 -15.14 -10.43 9.27
N GLY A 144 -14.61 -11.44 8.60
CA GLY A 144 -15.32 -12.15 7.54
C GLY A 144 -15.40 -11.41 6.20
N GLY A 145 -14.55 -10.41 5.93
CA GLY A 145 -14.51 -9.71 4.63
C GLY A 145 -14.47 -10.66 3.43
N ARG A 146 -13.80 -11.82 3.56
CA ARG A 146 -13.74 -12.89 2.54
C ARG A 146 -15.09 -13.45 2.06
N TYR A 147 -16.17 -13.21 2.80
CA TYR A 147 -17.51 -13.73 2.51
C TYR A 147 -18.42 -12.72 1.80
N VAL A 148 -18.14 -11.43 1.94
CA VAL A 148 -19.08 -10.34 1.58
C VAL A 148 -18.54 -9.40 0.49
N VAL A 149 -17.22 -9.29 0.36
CA VAL A 149 -16.57 -8.37 -0.57
C VAL A 149 -16.62 -8.90 -2.00
N THR A 150 -16.86 -8.03 -2.98
CA THR A 150 -16.85 -8.36 -4.42
C THR A 150 -15.44 -8.33 -5.01
N GLU A 151 -15.23 -8.98 -6.16
CA GLU A 151 -13.91 -9.00 -6.81
C GLU A 151 -13.40 -7.59 -7.14
N GLY A 152 -14.28 -6.69 -7.59
CA GLY A 152 -13.95 -5.30 -7.90
C GLY A 152 -13.42 -4.54 -6.67
N GLN A 153 -14.03 -4.75 -5.50
CA GLN A 153 -13.58 -4.13 -4.25
C GLN A 153 -12.21 -4.63 -3.79
N VAL A 154 -11.83 -5.86 -4.17
CA VAL A 154 -10.50 -6.41 -3.86
C VAL A 154 -9.43 -5.81 -4.77
N VAL A 155 -9.70 -5.64 -6.07
CA VAL A 155 -8.67 -5.21 -7.05
C VAL A 155 -8.55 -3.70 -7.22
N LEU A 156 -9.66 -2.96 -7.14
CA LEU A 156 -9.70 -1.51 -7.35
C LEU A 156 -8.66 -0.72 -6.54
N PRO A 157 -8.42 -1.04 -5.24
CA PRO A 157 -7.50 -0.25 -4.44
C PRO A 157 -6.09 -0.20 -5.02
N GLY A 158 -5.56 -1.32 -5.53
CA GLY A 158 -4.23 -1.28 -6.11
C GLY A 158 -4.17 -0.62 -7.49
N TYR A 159 -5.24 -0.68 -8.29
CA TYR A 159 -5.29 0.15 -9.51
C TYR A 159 -5.22 1.64 -9.18
N LEU A 160 -5.97 2.08 -8.17
CA LEU A 160 -5.97 3.47 -7.73
C LEU A 160 -4.59 3.88 -7.19
N ARG A 161 -3.96 3.06 -6.35
CA ARG A 161 -2.61 3.33 -5.82
C ARG A 161 -1.53 3.31 -6.90
N PHE A 162 -1.70 2.53 -7.96
CA PHE A 162 -0.71 2.41 -9.02
C PHE A 162 -0.59 3.71 -9.82
N ALA A 163 -1.70 4.38 -10.15
CA ALA A 163 -1.69 5.57 -10.97
C ALA A 163 -0.76 6.69 -10.46
N PRO A 164 -0.87 7.19 -9.20
CA PRO A 164 0.03 8.22 -8.70
C PRO A 164 1.49 7.75 -8.62
N LEU A 165 1.74 6.47 -8.32
CA LEU A 165 3.11 5.92 -8.36
C LEU A 165 3.70 5.99 -9.78
N LEU A 166 2.93 5.60 -10.80
CA LEU A 166 3.36 5.68 -12.19
C LEU A 166 3.66 7.13 -12.59
N PHE A 167 2.73 8.06 -12.31
CA PHE A 167 2.93 9.48 -12.62
C PHE A 167 4.16 10.05 -11.92
N ALA A 168 4.33 9.79 -10.62
CA ALA A 168 5.48 10.27 -9.86
C ALA A 168 6.80 9.68 -10.37
N THR A 169 6.79 8.41 -10.81
CA THR A 169 7.98 7.77 -11.40
C THR A 169 8.35 8.43 -12.73
N VAL A 170 7.38 8.64 -13.61
CA VAL A 170 7.61 9.28 -14.93
C VAL A 170 8.07 10.73 -14.76
N LEU A 171 7.37 11.50 -13.93
CA LEU A 171 7.74 12.90 -13.67
C LEU A 171 9.09 13.00 -12.96
N GLY A 172 9.36 12.12 -11.99
CA GLY A 172 10.63 12.05 -11.29
C GLY A 172 11.78 11.72 -12.24
N ALA A 173 11.60 10.73 -13.12
CA ALA A 173 12.61 10.38 -14.12
C ALA A 173 12.91 11.55 -15.07
N SER A 174 11.88 12.21 -15.58
CA SER A 174 12.03 13.39 -16.43
C SER A 174 12.74 14.55 -15.71
N ALA A 175 12.41 14.78 -14.43
CA ALA A 175 13.02 15.84 -13.64
C ALA A 175 14.49 15.56 -13.33
N TYR A 176 14.84 14.34 -12.91
CA TYR A 176 16.24 13.98 -12.63
C TYR A 176 17.12 13.98 -13.89
N LEU A 177 16.58 13.56 -15.04
CA LEU A 177 17.34 13.50 -16.30
C LEU A 177 17.37 14.82 -17.07
N GLY A 178 16.46 15.74 -16.79
CA GLY A 178 16.30 17.01 -17.50
C GLY A 178 16.69 18.25 -16.69
N ASP A 179 17.54 18.11 -15.67
CA ASP A 179 17.97 19.18 -14.76
C ASP A 179 16.81 19.92 -14.07
N GLY A 180 15.79 19.17 -13.66
CA GLY A 180 14.64 19.69 -12.93
C GLY A 180 15.05 20.34 -11.60
N SER A 181 14.34 21.38 -11.20
CA SER A 181 14.67 22.10 -9.97
C SER A 181 14.31 21.28 -8.72
N GLU A 182 14.99 21.55 -7.61
CA GLU A 182 14.72 20.90 -6.32
C GLU A 182 13.25 21.04 -5.90
N TRP A 183 12.66 22.23 -6.13
CA TRP A 183 11.23 22.48 -5.91
C TRP A 183 10.33 21.52 -6.70
N GLN A 184 10.65 21.23 -7.96
CA GLN A 184 9.87 20.29 -8.77
C GLN A 184 9.92 18.87 -8.19
N LEU A 185 11.10 18.41 -7.76
CA LEU A 185 11.27 17.10 -7.13
C LEU A 185 10.46 16.98 -5.83
N VAL A 186 10.49 18.02 -4.99
CA VAL A 186 9.70 18.09 -3.75
C VAL A 186 8.20 18.10 -4.06
N ALA A 187 7.75 18.89 -5.04
CA ALA A 187 6.35 18.95 -5.43
C ALA A 187 5.82 17.58 -5.93
N ILE A 188 6.62 16.85 -6.71
CA ILE A 188 6.28 15.48 -7.16
C ILE A 188 6.17 14.55 -5.95
N ALA A 189 7.12 14.61 -5.02
CA ALA A 189 7.14 13.76 -3.83
C ALA A 189 5.93 14.02 -2.91
N VAL A 190 5.64 15.29 -2.62
CA VAL A 190 4.47 15.69 -1.82
C VAL A 190 3.17 15.28 -2.53
N GLY A 191 3.07 15.52 -3.85
CA GLY A 191 1.91 15.12 -4.64
C GLY A 191 1.64 13.61 -4.59
N LEU A 192 2.69 12.79 -4.68
CA LEU A 192 2.60 11.34 -4.53
C LEU A 192 2.04 10.96 -3.15
N VAL A 193 2.61 11.50 -2.07
CA VAL A 193 2.19 11.18 -0.70
C VAL A 193 0.73 11.55 -0.46
N LEU A 194 0.33 12.76 -0.87
CA LEU A 194 -1.04 13.23 -0.69
C LEU A 194 -2.02 12.39 -1.49
N ALA A 195 -1.71 12.08 -2.75
CA ALA A 195 -2.57 11.24 -3.60
C ALA A 195 -2.76 9.84 -2.99
N GLN A 196 -1.68 9.19 -2.54
CA GLN A 196 -1.77 7.87 -1.89
C GLN A 196 -2.61 7.94 -0.61
N THR A 197 -2.38 8.95 0.22
CA THR A 197 -3.12 9.13 1.48
C THR A 197 -4.62 9.30 1.23
N VAL A 198 -5.02 10.12 0.26
CA VAL A 198 -6.43 10.31 -0.12
C VAL A 198 -7.06 9.00 -0.57
N ILE A 199 -6.36 8.23 -1.40
CA ILE A 199 -6.81 6.91 -1.86
C ILE A 199 -6.98 5.96 -0.67
N ASP A 200 -5.98 5.87 0.21
CA ASP A 200 -6.01 4.95 1.35
C ASP A 200 -7.12 5.28 2.34
N LEU A 201 -7.32 6.56 2.65
CA LEU A 201 -8.42 7.02 3.50
C LEU A 201 -9.78 6.78 2.85
N GLY A 202 -9.92 7.08 1.56
CA GLY A 202 -11.15 6.80 0.81
C GLY A 202 -11.50 5.31 0.84
N MET A 203 -10.51 4.45 0.65
CA MET A 203 -10.67 3.00 0.71
C MET A 203 -11.01 2.49 2.11
N ALA A 204 -10.38 3.03 3.15
CA ALA A 204 -10.67 2.68 4.54
C ALA A 204 -12.11 3.09 4.94
N LEU A 205 -12.54 4.29 4.56
CA LEU A 205 -13.91 4.76 4.78
C LEU A 205 -14.94 3.91 4.06
N TRP A 206 -14.63 3.49 2.82
CA TRP A 206 -15.51 2.59 2.08
C TRP A 206 -15.63 1.21 2.75
N ALA A 207 -14.53 0.69 3.29
CA ALA A 207 -14.53 -0.57 4.04
C ALA A 207 -15.37 -0.51 5.32
N VAL A 208 -15.37 0.61 6.05
CA VAL A 208 -16.23 0.79 7.24
C VAL A 208 -17.71 0.74 6.88
N LYS A 209 -18.13 1.39 5.79
CA LYS A 209 -19.52 1.38 5.31
C LYS A 209 -20.01 -0.03 4.92
N LEU A 210 -19.09 -0.93 4.57
CA LEU A 210 -19.43 -2.33 4.28
C LEU A 210 -19.66 -3.12 5.56
N HIS A 211 -18.84 -2.94 6.60
CA HIS A 211 -19.02 -3.62 7.89
C HIS A 211 -20.35 -3.27 8.57
N SER A 212 -20.80 -2.01 8.49
CA SER A 212 -22.10 -1.62 9.05
C SER A 212 -23.29 -2.30 8.38
N ARG A 213 -23.15 -2.78 7.14
CA ARG A 213 -24.21 -3.52 6.42
C ARG A 213 -24.23 -5.02 6.72
N VAL A 214 -23.18 -5.55 7.34
CA VAL A 214 -23.06 -6.98 7.71
C VAL A 214 -23.51 -7.21 9.15
N ALA A 215 -23.47 -6.18 10.00
CA ALA A 215 -23.93 -6.21 11.38
C ALA A 215 -25.42 -5.84 11.57
N ALA A 216 -26.12 -5.52 10.48
CA ALA A 216 -27.56 -5.22 10.42
C ALA A 216 -28.29 -6.37 9.71
#